data_AF-A0A4Q0PMT2-F1
#
_entry.id   AF-A0A4Q0PMT2-F1
#
_cell.length_a   1.000
_cell.length_b   1.000
_cell.length_c   1.000
_cell.angle_alpha   90.00
_cell.angle_beta   90.00
_cell.angle_gamma   90.00
#
_symmetry.space_group_name_H-M   'P 1'
#
loop_
_entity.id
_entity.type
_entity.pdbx_description
1 polymer ?
#
loop_
_entity_poly.entity_id
_entity_poly.type
_entity_poly.pdbx_seq_one_letter_code
_entity_poly.pdbx_strand_id
1 'polypeptide(L)'
;MEAFLLQEPLIEFAEDFLCEDPKKGIETTGFYSLSNNSHKSQIQYSVIGSKKEIQLYQEWMLNFNHPIESTSSYKLKLNSQVDSDTGEVSTLFDDEDFHEDMYEDYSDEAINKKVHPDFPGFTSDSCFKCEFLNNDEDNYAINSRDFNNILKSDKPTLDKFDEIVELYVDAYRQLVEEVAFGRPDIIVIVISG
;
A
#
# COMPACT_ATOMS: atom_id res chain seq x y z
N MET A 1 12.73 20.39 35.18
CA MET A 1 13.00 19.74 33.89
C MET A 1 11.96 20.30 32.95
N GLU A 2 12.38 21.16 32.03
CA GLU A 2 11.47 21.81 31.08
C GLU A 2 11.40 20.95 29.81
N ALA A 3 10.18 20.66 29.36
CA ALA A 3 9.95 20.03 28.07
C ALA A 3 9.84 21.14 27.02
N PHE A 4 10.56 21.01 25.91
CA PHE A 4 10.44 21.89 24.75
C PHE A 4 9.96 21.06 23.55
N LEU A 5 9.10 21.66 22.74
CA LEU A 5 8.60 21.05 21.51
C LEU A 5 9.65 21.23 20.41
N LEU A 6 10.03 20.14 19.75
CA LEU A 6 10.86 20.20 18.54
C LEU A 6 9.95 20.47 17.34
N GLN A 7 10.38 21.34 16.43
CA GLN A 7 9.70 21.53 15.15
C GLN A 7 9.87 20.27 14.29
N GLU A 8 8.84 19.93 13.53
CA GLU A 8 8.90 18.81 12.60
C GLU A 8 9.91 19.11 11.48
N PRO A 9 10.74 18.13 11.08
CA PRO A 9 11.69 18.33 10.01
C PRO A 9 10.99 18.33 8.65
N LEU A 10 11.50 19.15 7.73
CA LEU A 10 11.12 19.07 6.32
C LEU A 10 11.71 17.81 5.68
N ILE A 11 10.90 17.11 4.89
CA ILE A 11 11.27 15.92 4.12
C ILE A 11 11.40 16.33 2.66
N GLU A 12 12.42 15.82 1.98
CA GLU A 12 12.67 16.06 0.56
C GLU A 12 12.01 14.98 -0.32
N PHE A 13 11.32 15.43 -1.37
CA PHE A 13 10.64 14.63 -2.37
C PHE A 13 11.26 14.87 -3.76
N ALA A 14 10.61 14.42 -4.82
CA ALA A 14 11.12 14.72 -6.17
C ALA A 14 11.13 16.23 -6.44
N GLU A 15 11.91 16.65 -7.43
CA GLU A 15 12.02 18.05 -7.88
C GLU A 15 12.45 19.01 -6.76
N ASP A 16 13.27 18.53 -5.82
CA ASP A 16 13.78 19.27 -4.66
C ASP A 16 12.66 19.83 -3.75
N PHE A 17 11.47 19.23 -3.79
CA PHE A 17 10.31 19.68 -3.01
C PHE A 17 10.45 19.31 -1.53
N LEU A 18 10.33 20.31 -0.64
CA LEU A 18 10.40 20.14 0.81
C LEU A 18 9.01 20.23 1.44
N CYS A 19 8.61 19.20 2.19
CA CYS A 19 7.32 19.16 2.88
C CYS A 19 7.40 18.41 4.20
N GLU A 20 6.69 18.88 5.23
CA GLU A 20 6.55 18.17 6.51
C GLU A 20 5.61 16.96 6.39
N ASP A 21 4.66 16.99 5.45
CA ASP A 21 3.65 15.94 5.24
C ASP A 21 4.09 14.96 4.12
N PRO A 22 4.41 13.69 4.46
CA PRO A 22 4.86 12.71 3.48
C PRO A 22 3.84 12.39 2.39
N LYS A 23 2.55 12.38 2.75
CA LYS A 23 1.49 12.02 1.81
C LYS A 23 1.35 13.10 0.76
N LYS A 24 1.32 14.36 1.21
CA LYS A 24 1.27 15.53 0.33
C LYS A 24 2.51 15.62 -0.56
N GLY A 25 3.69 15.35 -0.01
CA GLY A 25 4.95 15.32 -0.77
C GLY A 25 4.91 14.34 -1.95
N ILE A 26 4.53 13.09 -1.67
CA ILE A 26 4.41 12.03 -2.67
C ILE A 26 3.30 12.35 -3.69
N GLU A 27 2.15 12.85 -3.26
CA GLU A 27 1.06 13.20 -4.17
C GLU A 27 1.43 14.35 -5.13
N THR A 28 2.15 15.35 -4.63
CA THR A 28 2.50 16.56 -5.39
C THR A 28 3.61 16.30 -6.40
N THR A 29 4.69 15.65 -5.97
CA THR A 29 5.93 15.52 -6.77
C THR A 29 6.39 14.08 -6.96
N GLY A 30 5.88 13.14 -6.17
CA GLY A 30 6.32 11.74 -6.18
C GLY A 30 7.53 11.49 -5.27
N PHE A 31 8.14 10.33 -5.44
CA PHE A 31 9.27 9.90 -4.60
C PHE A 31 10.57 10.58 -4.99
N TYR A 32 11.41 10.92 -4.02
CA TYR A 32 12.76 11.45 -4.23
C TYR A 32 13.59 10.67 -5.27
N SER A 33 13.41 9.35 -5.33
CA SER A 33 14.08 8.48 -6.31
C SER A 33 13.88 8.91 -7.78
N LEU A 34 12.78 9.61 -8.09
CA LEU A 34 12.48 10.10 -9.43
C LEU A 34 13.51 11.15 -9.90
N SER A 35 14.12 11.87 -8.96
CA SER A 35 15.10 12.92 -9.24
C SER A 35 16.55 12.45 -9.20
N ASN A 36 16.80 11.20 -8.77
CA ASN A 36 18.17 10.70 -8.55
C ASN A 36 18.54 9.46 -9.39
N ASN A 37 17.76 9.16 -10.46
CA ASN A 37 17.95 8.02 -11.39
C ASN A 37 17.98 6.62 -10.73
N SER A 38 17.60 6.50 -9.45
CA SER A 38 17.49 5.19 -8.77
C SER A 38 16.10 4.59 -8.84
N HIS A 39 15.13 5.33 -9.39
CA HIS A 39 13.75 4.89 -9.48
C HIS A 39 13.58 3.71 -10.45
N LYS A 40 13.00 2.61 -9.97
CA LYS A 40 12.56 1.51 -10.82
C LYS A 40 11.19 1.84 -11.39
N SER A 41 11.08 1.92 -12.70
CA SER A 41 9.80 2.08 -13.40
C SER A 41 8.98 0.79 -13.46
N GLN A 42 9.61 -0.35 -13.17
CA GLN A 42 8.99 -1.67 -13.22
C GLN A 42 9.48 -2.51 -12.04
N ILE A 43 8.55 -3.19 -11.38
CA ILE A 43 8.82 -4.18 -10.35
C ILE A 43 8.35 -5.53 -10.89
N GLN A 44 9.29 -6.44 -11.10
CA GLN A 44 8.98 -7.78 -11.58
C GLN A 44 8.71 -8.70 -10.41
N TYR A 45 7.56 -9.37 -10.42
CA TYR A 45 7.20 -10.32 -9.38
C TYR A 45 6.91 -11.71 -9.93
N SER A 46 7.17 -12.73 -9.11
CA SER A 46 6.81 -14.12 -9.34
C SER A 46 5.99 -14.67 -8.19
N VAL A 47 5.15 -15.65 -8.47
CA VAL A 47 4.29 -16.28 -7.47
C VAL A 47 4.58 -17.77 -7.35
N ILE A 48 4.73 -18.24 -6.12
CA ILE A 48 4.81 -19.66 -5.76
C ILE A 48 3.53 -20.04 -5.03
N GLY A 49 2.82 -21.06 -5.53
CA GLY A 49 1.57 -21.54 -4.96
C GLY A 49 0.90 -22.55 -5.87
N SER A 50 -0.30 -23.01 -5.55
CA SER A 50 -1.12 -23.76 -6.50
C SER A 50 -1.53 -22.89 -7.69
N LYS A 51 -1.91 -23.52 -8.80
CA LYS A 51 -2.39 -22.79 -10.00
C LYS A 51 -3.53 -21.82 -9.69
N LYS A 52 -4.42 -22.21 -8.78
CA LYS A 52 -5.55 -21.37 -8.35
C LYS A 52 -5.07 -20.15 -7.58
N GLU A 53 -4.12 -20.32 -6.68
CA GLU A 53 -3.56 -19.22 -5.87
C GLU A 53 -2.77 -18.23 -6.72
N ILE A 54 -1.98 -18.72 -7.67
CA ILE A 54 -1.26 -17.87 -8.62
C ILE A 54 -2.24 -16.99 -9.37
N GLN A 55 -3.29 -17.59 -9.95
CA GLN A 55 -4.31 -16.83 -10.68
C GLN A 55 -5.02 -15.80 -9.78
N LEU A 56 -5.42 -16.19 -8.58
CA LEU A 56 -6.11 -15.29 -7.65
C LEU A 56 -5.20 -14.11 -7.25
N TYR A 57 -3.91 -14.36 -7.05
CA TYR A 57 -2.94 -13.32 -6.73
C TYR A 57 -2.74 -12.37 -7.91
N GLN A 58 -2.61 -12.89 -9.13
CA GLN A 58 -2.50 -12.07 -10.35
C GLN A 58 -3.74 -11.18 -10.54
N GLU A 59 -4.94 -11.73 -10.36
CA GLU A 59 -6.19 -10.97 -10.40
C GLU A 59 -6.24 -9.90 -9.30
N TRP A 60 -5.77 -10.24 -8.09
CA TRP A 60 -5.69 -9.28 -6.99
C TRP A 60 -4.71 -8.15 -7.28
N MET A 61 -3.58 -8.44 -7.94
CA MET A 61 -2.56 -7.44 -8.31
C MET A 61 -3.12 -6.38 -9.28
N LEU A 62 -4.07 -6.73 -10.15
CA LEU A 62 -4.71 -5.78 -11.06
C LEU A 62 -5.46 -4.66 -10.34
N ASN A 63 -5.87 -4.87 -9.09
CA ASN A 63 -6.53 -3.84 -8.29
C ASN A 63 -5.59 -2.68 -7.97
N PHE A 64 -4.28 -2.93 -7.90
CA PHE A 64 -3.30 -1.87 -7.62
C PHE A 64 -2.97 -1.04 -8.86
N ASN A 65 -3.39 -1.44 -10.06
CA ASN A 65 -3.16 -0.65 -11.28
C ASN A 65 -4.09 0.56 -11.38
N HIS A 66 -5.11 0.64 -10.53
CA HIS A 66 -6.10 1.71 -10.57
C HIS A 66 -6.11 2.47 -9.25
N PRO A 67 -6.56 3.74 -9.27
CA PRO A 67 -6.80 4.46 -8.04
C PRO A 67 -7.83 3.72 -7.16
N ILE A 68 -7.55 3.61 -5.86
CA ILE A 68 -8.46 3.02 -4.87
C ILE A 68 -8.93 4.14 -3.96
N GLU A 69 -10.22 4.46 -4.03
CA GLU A 69 -10.82 5.48 -3.17
C GLU A 69 -10.95 4.97 -1.74
N SER A 70 -10.53 5.80 -0.78
CA SER A 70 -10.77 5.57 0.63
C SER A 70 -12.27 5.67 0.93
N THR A 71 -12.83 4.62 1.53
CA THR A 71 -14.25 4.50 1.87
C THR A 71 -14.59 4.83 3.33
N SER A 72 -13.59 5.10 4.17
CA SER A 72 -13.84 5.33 5.60
C SER A 72 -14.40 6.72 5.84
N SER A 73 -15.72 6.80 6.07
CA SER A 73 -16.40 7.99 6.57
C SER A 73 -16.13 8.19 8.05
N TYR A 74 -15.61 9.36 8.40
CA TYR A 74 -15.61 9.87 9.78
C TYR A 74 -16.57 11.04 9.77
N LYS A 75 -17.39 11.18 10.81
CA LYS A 75 -18.20 12.39 10.98
C LYS A 75 -17.27 13.57 11.25
N LEU A 76 -16.94 14.33 10.21
CA LEU A 76 -16.31 15.63 10.34
C LEU A 76 -17.35 16.59 10.92
N LYS A 77 -17.18 17.01 12.18
CA LYS A 77 -17.88 18.19 12.68
C LYS A 77 -17.19 19.41 12.07
N LEU A 78 -17.64 19.83 10.89
CA LEU A 78 -17.20 21.08 10.28
C LEU A 78 -17.92 22.24 10.99
N ASN A 79 -17.21 22.96 11.85
CA ASN A 79 -17.66 24.27 12.31
C ASN A 79 -17.19 25.33 11.29
N SER A 80 -17.93 25.49 10.21
CA SER A 80 -17.71 26.58 9.25
C SER A 80 -18.63 27.75 9.61
N GLN A 81 -18.09 28.78 10.25
CA GLN A 81 -18.73 30.11 10.29
C GLN A 81 -18.33 30.87 9.02
N VAL A 82 -19.33 31.40 8.32
CA VAL A 82 -19.15 32.30 7.18
C VAL A 82 -19.21 33.72 7.72
N ASP A 83 -18.14 34.48 7.56
CA ASP A 83 -18.07 35.88 7.99
C ASP A 83 -18.95 36.74 7.06
N SER A 84 -20.00 37.36 7.60
CA SER A 84 -21.05 38.01 6.80
C SER A 84 -20.61 39.30 6.11
N ASP A 85 -19.44 39.83 6.47
CA ASP A 85 -19.00 41.15 6.02
C ASP A 85 -17.88 41.10 4.95
N THR A 86 -17.22 39.96 4.74
CA THR A 86 -16.11 39.82 3.78
C THR A 86 -16.23 38.64 2.82
N GLY A 87 -17.05 37.62 3.14
CA GLY A 87 -17.23 36.44 2.29
C GLY A 87 -16.02 35.49 2.24
N GLU A 88 -15.02 35.66 3.10
CA GLU A 88 -13.89 34.74 3.21
C GLU A 88 -14.18 33.64 4.25
N VAL A 89 -13.76 32.41 3.94
CA VAL A 89 -13.91 31.24 4.82
C VAL A 89 -12.66 31.11 5.68
N SER A 90 -12.75 31.46 6.96
CA SER A 90 -11.68 31.24 7.94
C SER A 90 -11.84 29.85 8.58
N THR A 91 -10.84 28.99 8.41
CA THR A 91 -10.77 27.70 9.10
C THR A 91 -10.26 27.90 10.53
N LEU A 92 -11.17 27.83 11.51
CA LEU A 92 -10.97 27.96 12.96
C LEU A 92 -10.22 26.77 13.59
N PHE A 93 -8.93 26.66 13.29
CA PHE A 93 -7.95 26.18 14.27
C PHE A 93 -7.10 27.37 14.71
N ASP A 94 -7.74 28.35 15.35
CA ASP A 94 -7.07 29.30 16.23
C ASP A 94 -7.97 29.54 17.44
N ASP A 95 -7.31 29.63 18.59
CA ASP A 95 -7.79 29.37 19.94
C ASP A 95 -8.90 30.31 20.49
N GLU A 96 -9.56 29.79 21.53
CA GLU A 96 -10.30 30.51 22.60
C GLU A 96 -11.69 31.13 22.28
N ASP A 97 -12.75 30.45 22.76
CA ASP A 97 -13.81 30.97 23.66
C ASP A 97 -15.19 30.35 23.42
N PHE A 98 -15.69 29.72 24.49
CA PHE A 98 -16.99 29.07 24.63
C PHE A 98 -18.14 30.09 24.52
N HIS A 99 -19.02 29.93 23.53
CA HIS A 99 -20.42 30.34 23.65
C HIS A 99 -21.35 29.24 23.12
N GLU A 100 -21.99 28.59 24.07
CA GLU A 100 -23.06 27.60 23.92
C GLU A 100 -24.33 28.36 23.51
N ASP A 101 -24.74 28.28 22.23
CA ASP A 101 -26.15 28.22 21.81
C ASP A 101 -26.33 28.11 20.28
N MET A 102 -27.14 27.12 19.88
CA MET A 102 -27.91 27.02 18.64
C MET A 102 -27.19 27.01 17.27
N TYR A 103 -26.79 25.83 16.75
CA TYR A 103 -26.77 25.58 15.29
C TYR A 103 -27.12 24.12 14.93
N GLU A 104 -27.90 23.96 13.86
CA GLU A 104 -28.50 22.72 13.35
C GLU A 104 -27.47 21.70 12.84
N ASP A 105 -27.73 20.42 13.11
CA ASP A 105 -26.90 19.24 12.81
C ASP A 105 -26.93 18.88 11.30
N TYR A 106 -26.17 19.60 10.48
CA TYR A 106 -25.80 19.12 9.15
C TYR A 106 -24.57 18.21 9.27
N SER A 107 -24.80 16.95 9.64
CA SER A 107 -23.76 15.91 9.62
C SER A 107 -23.55 15.39 8.20
N ASP A 108 -22.91 16.18 7.33
CA ASP A 108 -22.31 15.63 6.12
C ASP A 108 -21.13 14.75 6.55
N GLU A 109 -21.26 13.44 6.34
CA GLU A 109 -20.20 12.46 6.55
C GLU A 109 -19.08 12.67 5.51
N ALA A 110 -18.30 13.74 5.65
CA ALA A 110 -17.17 14.01 4.79
C ALA A 110 -15.96 13.13 5.17
N ILE A 111 -15.34 12.50 4.17
CA ILE A 111 -14.15 11.67 4.37
C ILE A 111 -12.93 12.59 4.52
N ASN A 112 -12.20 12.48 5.63
CA ASN A 112 -10.95 13.20 5.82
C ASN A 112 -9.83 12.56 4.98
N LYS A 113 -9.65 13.04 3.74
CA LYS A 113 -8.64 12.57 2.79
C LYS A 113 -7.19 12.83 3.25
N LYS A 114 -6.94 13.73 4.19
CA LYS A 114 -5.59 13.91 4.79
C LYS A 114 -5.19 12.68 5.61
N VAL A 115 -6.14 12.17 6.41
CA VAL A 115 -5.89 10.99 7.24
C VAL A 115 -6.00 9.71 6.39
N HIS A 116 -6.91 9.69 5.42
CA HIS A 116 -7.16 8.55 4.54
C HIS A 116 -7.11 8.96 3.06
N PRO A 117 -5.91 9.19 2.52
CA PRO A 117 -5.75 9.54 1.12
C PRO A 117 -6.16 8.37 0.23
N ASP A 118 -6.57 8.70 -0.98
CA ASP A 118 -6.80 7.70 -2.00
C ASP A 118 -5.48 7.06 -2.41
N PHE A 119 -5.50 5.78 -2.71
CA PHE A 119 -4.35 5.12 -3.29
C PHE A 119 -4.29 5.49 -4.77
N PRO A 120 -3.21 6.10 -5.29
CA PRO A 120 -3.19 6.61 -6.66
C PRO A 120 -2.98 5.52 -7.73
N GLY A 121 -2.67 4.29 -7.33
CA GLY A 121 -2.38 3.17 -8.23
C GLY A 121 -0.90 3.11 -8.67
N PHE A 122 -0.40 1.91 -8.96
CA PHE A 122 0.90 1.66 -9.58
C PHE A 122 0.76 1.66 -11.10
N THR A 123 0.95 2.84 -11.70
CA THR A 123 1.05 3.00 -13.15
C THR A 123 2.19 3.94 -13.50
N SER A 124 2.64 3.90 -14.75
CA SER A 124 3.58 4.89 -15.31
C SER A 124 3.04 6.33 -15.27
N ASP A 125 1.72 6.50 -15.21
CA ASP A 125 1.06 7.80 -15.19
C ASP A 125 0.87 8.35 -13.76
N SER A 126 0.74 7.50 -12.74
CA SER A 126 0.53 7.93 -11.35
C SER A 126 1.77 8.58 -10.73
N CYS A 127 1.65 9.11 -9.50
CA CYS A 127 2.80 9.66 -8.77
C CYS A 127 3.85 8.59 -8.39
N PHE A 128 3.50 7.30 -8.47
CA PHE A 128 4.45 6.21 -8.29
C PHE A 128 5.36 6.01 -9.50
N LYS A 129 4.94 6.38 -10.72
CA LYS A 129 5.71 6.20 -11.97
C LYS A 129 6.29 4.79 -12.15
N CYS A 130 5.58 3.79 -11.64
CA CYS A 130 6.03 2.41 -11.53
C CYS A 130 4.89 1.43 -11.77
N GLU A 131 5.19 0.31 -12.42
CA GLU A 131 4.24 -0.77 -12.74
C GLU A 131 4.71 -2.12 -12.20
N PHE A 132 3.76 -2.97 -11.81
CA PHE A 132 4.05 -4.36 -11.49
C PHE A 132 3.94 -5.23 -12.73
N LEU A 133 4.98 -6.02 -13.00
CA LEU A 133 5.01 -6.96 -14.12
C LEU A 133 5.15 -8.39 -13.60
N ASN A 134 4.31 -9.29 -14.11
CA ASN A 134 4.45 -10.72 -13.89
C ASN A 134 4.77 -11.40 -15.20
N ASN A 135 5.79 -12.24 -15.18
CA ASN A 135 6.05 -13.17 -16.26
C ASN A 135 5.51 -14.53 -15.83
N ASP A 136 4.52 -15.04 -16.56
CA ASP A 136 3.88 -16.31 -16.23
C ASP A 136 4.87 -17.48 -16.20
N GLU A 137 5.93 -17.41 -17.01
CA GLU A 137 7.00 -18.41 -17.06
C GLU A 137 7.84 -18.45 -15.78
N ASP A 138 7.86 -17.34 -15.03
CA ASP A 138 8.63 -17.22 -13.79
C ASP A 138 7.78 -17.59 -12.56
N ASN A 139 6.53 -18.04 -12.73
CA ASN A 139 5.67 -18.51 -11.64
C ASN A 139 5.88 -20.01 -11.38
N TYR A 140 5.87 -20.40 -10.10
CA TYR A 140 6.07 -21.80 -9.71
C TYR A 140 4.81 -22.42 -9.13
N ALA A 141 4.23 -23.37 -9.87
CA ALA A 141 3.03 -24.08 -9.45
C ALA A 141 3.35 -25.29 -8.56
N ILE A 142 3.04 -25.19 -7.27
CA ILE A 142 3.09 -26.33 -6.34
C ILE A 142 2.08 -27.38 -6.77
N ASN A 143 2.54 -28.62 -6.88
CA ASN A 143 1.70 -29.75 -7.21
C ASN A 143 0.74 -30.04 -6.05
N SER A 144 -0.55 -29.81 -6.28
CA SER A 144 -1.60 -30.04 -5.29
C SER A 144 -1.64 -31.49 -4.79
N ARG A 145 -1.18 -32.46 -5.60
CA ARG A 145 -1.09 -33.85 -5.16
C ARG A 145 -0.09 -34.01 -4.02
N ASP A 146 1.10 -33.43 -4.16
CA ASP A 146 2.18 -33.59 -3.18
C ASP A 146 1.82 -32.89 -1.87
N PHE A 147 1.29 -31.68 -1.95
CA PHE A 147 0.73 -30.95 -0.81
C PHE A 147 -0.36 -31.77 -0.08
N ASN A 148 -1.33 -32.32 -0.82
CA ASN A 148 -2.40 -33.12 -0.24
C ASN A 148 -1.89 -34.46 0.35
N ASN A 149 -0.85 -35.05 -0.22
CA ASN A 149 -0.23 -36.26 0.32
C ASN A 149 0.39 -35.99 1.69
N ILE A 150 1.07 -34.84 1.86
CA ILE A 150 1.65 -34.44 3.14
C ILE A 150 0.54 -34.22 4.17
N LEU A 151 -0.50 -33.46 3.81
CA LEU A 151 -1.64 -33.20 4.71
C LEU A 151 -2.36 -34.47 5.17
N LYS A 152 -2.56 -35.43 4.26
CA LYS A 152 -3.25 -36.71 4.52
C LYS A 152 -2.37 -37.79 5.13
N SER A 153 -1.07 -37.54 5.30
CA SER A 153 -0.17 -38.52 5.91
C SER A 153 -0.53 -38.77 7.38
N ASP A 154 -0.11 -39.90 7.94
CA ASP A 154 -0.33 -40.22 9.36
C ASP A 154 0.69 -39.55 10.30
N LYS A 155 1.50 -38.61 9.77
CA LYS A 155 2.57 -37.95 10.51
C LYS A 155 2.01 -36.95 11.54
N PRO A 156 2.77 -36.65 12.62
CA PRO A 156 2.48 -35.53 13.51
C PRO A 156 2.31 -34.21 12.74
N THR A 157 1.49 -33.30 13.28
CA THR A 157 1.22 -32.00 12.66
C THR A 157 2.49 -31.17 12.42
N LEU A 158 3.45 -31.23 13.33
CA LEU A 158 4.73 -30.52 13.18
C LEU A 158 5.52 -31.05 11.98
N ASP A 159 5.68 -32.37 11.87
CA ASP A 159 6.38 -32.99 10.74
C ASP A 159 5.70 -32.67 9.40
N LYS A 160 4.36 -32.63 9.37
CA LYS A 160 3.61 -32.18 8.18
C LYS A 160 3.91 -30.73 7.81
N PHE A 161 3.99 -29.86 8.82
CA PHE A 161 4.31 -28.46 8.61
C PHE A 161 5.72 -28.30 8.05
N ASP A 162 6.70 -28.99 8.62
CA ASP A 162 8.08 -28.97 8.14
C ASP A 162 8.19 -29.45 6.69
N GLU A 163 7.46 -30.51 6.32
CA GLU A 163 7.41 -31.02 4.95
C GLU A 163 6.74 -30.04 3.97
N ILE A 164 5.69 -29.34 4.41
CA ILE A 164 5.07 -28.29 3.59
C ILE A 164 6.04 -27.13 3.41
N VAL A 165 6.72 -26.68 4.47
CA VAL A 165 7.70 -25.60 4.38
C VAL A 165 8.83 -25.99 3.43
N GLU A 166 9.40 -27.19 3.55
CA GLU A 166 10.46 -27.64 2.65
C GLU A 166 9.98 -27.69 1.19
N LEU A 167 8.74 -28.10 0.93
CA LEU A 167 8.15 -28.06 -0.41
C LEU A 167 8.17 -26.65 -1.03
N TYR A 168 7.84 -25.62 -0.26
CA TYR A 168 7.91 -24.23 -0.72
C TYR A 168 9.34 -23.67 -0.80
N VAL A 169 10.22 -24.10 0.11
CA VAL A 169 11.65 -23.73 0.09
C VAL A 169 12.32 -24.30 -1.16
N ASP A 170 12.04 -25.55 -1.52
CA ASP A 170 12.59 -26.17 -2.72
C ASP A 170 12.06 -25.50 -3.99
N ALA A 171 10.77 -25.14 -4.03
CA ALA A 171 10.20 -24.36 -5.11
C ALA A 171 10.89 -22.99 -5.25
N TYR A 172 11.17 -22.32 -4.13
CA TYR A 172 11.92 -21.06 -4.12
C TYR A 172 13.33 -21.23 -4.66
N ARG A 173 14.06 -22.27 -4.20
CA ARG A 173 15.42 -22.57 -4.69
C ARG A 173 15.42 -22.80 -6.20
N GLN A 174 14.50 -23.63 -6.71
CA GLN A 174 14.39 -23.91 -8.15
C GLN A 174 14.13 -22.64 -8.95
N LEU A 175 13.20 -21.79 -8.50
CA LEU A 175 12.90 -20.53 -9.19
C LEU A 175 14.13 -19.60 -9.22
N VAL A 176 14.85 -19.46 -8.11
CA VAL A 176 16.07 -18.62 -8.06
C VAL A 176 17.20 -19.19 -8.93
N GLU A 177 17.33 -20.51 -9.03
CA GLU A 177 18.35 -21.17 -9.86
C GLU A 177 18.03 -21.12 -11.35
N GLU A 178 16.75 -21.24 -11.73
CA GLU A 178 16.31 -21.26 -13.13
C GLU A 178 16.28 -19.86 -13.75
N VAL A 179 16.03 -18.82 -12.96
CA VAL A 179 15.99 -17.44 -13.46
C VAL A 179 17.42 -16.88 -13.56
N ALA A 180 18.08 -17.27 -14.65
CA ALA A 180 19.50 -17.02 -14.88
C ALA A 180 19.92 -15.53 -14.98
N PHE A 181 18.98 -14.59 -15.13
CA PHE A 181 19.30 -13.16 -15.24
C PHE A 181 18.19 -12.24 -14.73
N GLY A 182 18.43 -11.61 -13.57
CA GLY A 182 17.80 -10.33 -13.22
C GLY A 182 16.29 -10.35 -12.96
N ARG A 183 15.68 -11.51 -12.73
CA ARG A 183 14.30 -11.61 -12.22
C ARG A 183 14.21 -12.68 -11.12
N PRO A 184 13.12 -12.69 -10.34
CA PRO A 184 12.20 -11.58 -10.08
C PRO A 184 12.75 -10.61 -9.01
N ASP A 185 12.24 -9.37 -8.97
CA ASP A 185 12.52 -8.42 -7.87
C ASP A 185 11.83 -8.86 -6.57
N ILE A 186 10.65 -9.48 -6.68
CA ILE A 186 9.83 -9.93 -5.56
C ILE A 186 9.34 -11.36 -5.84
N ILE A 187 9.52 -12.26 -4.86
CA ILE A 187 8.91 -13.58 -4.89
C ILE A 187 7.81 -13.61 -3.83
N VAL A 188 6.61 -13.96 -4.26
CA VAL A 188 5.43 -14.06 -3.40
C VAL A 188 5.10 -15.52 -3.21
N ILE A 189 5.06 -15.96 -1.96
CA ILE A 189 4.63 -17.32 -1.62
C ILE A 189 3.21 -17.23 -1.08
N VAL A 190 2.28 -17.87 -1.77
CA VAL A 190 0.88 -17.94 -1.37
C VAL A 190 0.61 -19.33 -0.81
N ILE A 191 0.18 -19.38 0.45
CA ILE A 191 -0.16 -20.60 1.16
C ILE A 191 -1.60 -20.47 1.66
N SER A 192 -2.52 -21.21 1.05
CA SER A 192 -3.88 -21.40 1.56
C SER A 192 -4.08 -22.86 1.96
N GLY A 193 -4.60 -23.04 3.17
CA GLY A 193 -4.95 -24.34 3.76
C GLY A 193 -6.42 -24.68 3.57
#